data_AF-A0A8J3TK63-F1
#
_entry.id   AF-A0A8J3TK63-F1
#
_cell.length_a   1.000
_cell.length_b   1.000
_cell.length_c   1.000
_cell.angle_alpha   90.00
_cell.angle_beta   90.00
_cell.angle_gamma   90.00
#
_symmetry.space_group_name_H-M   'P 1'
#
loop_
_entity.id
_entity.type
_entity.pdbx_description
1 polymer ?
#
loop_
_entity_poly.entity_id
_entity_poly.type
_entity_poly.pdbx_seq_one_letter_code
_entity_poly.pdbx_strand_id
1 'polypeptide(L)'
;MLVAAGVCPHPPLIVPELAGAAAPELDDLRVACAEVIRSLVDGDPDLLVVVGPAESSATYPGDAAGTMGPWGADVRAGRGEPVLPLSLTIGRWLLERYAPDPDDLPALRFEAVAADTSPDDCAALGRGIARSADRVALLAMGDGSARLTEKSPGYLHPDAVPYNDMIGEAIAAGETGLLADMDPAMAEELWVGGRTAFQVLAAAAVEAAEKCVSGALYDDAPYGVGYFVARWSFERTRPL
;
A
#
# COMPACT_ATOMS: atom_id res chain seq x y z
N MET A 1 3.44 18.44 3.35
CA MET A 1 3.39 18.20 1.89
C MET A 1 3.86 16.79 1.61
N LEU A 2 3.27 16.10 0.64
CA LEU A 2 3.73 14.77 0.24
C LEU A 2 5.05 14.86 -0.54
N VAL A 3 6.10 14.18 -0.07
CA VAL A 3 7.45 14.20 -0.67
C VAL A 3 7.81 12.88 -1.36
N ALA A 4 7.22 11.78 -0.89
CA ALA A 4 7.35 10.46 -1.48
C ALA A 4 6.07 9.65 -1.24
N ALA A 5 5.75 8.75 -2.14
CA ALA A 5 4.73 7.74 -1.92
C ALA A 5 5.12 6.39 -2.53
N GLY A 6 4.48 5.33 -2.05
CA GLY A 6 4.76 3.98 -2.49
C GLY A 6 3.50 3.12 -2.42
N VAL A 7 3.43 2.13 -3.30
CA VAL A 7 2.41 1.08 -3.27
C VAL A 7 3.11 -0.24 -3.00
N CYS A 8 2.57 -1.03 -2.08
CA CYS A 8 2.97 -2.42 -1.84
C CYS A 8 1.72 -3.28 -1.63
N PRO A 9 1.73 -4.56 -2.06
CA PRO A 9 0.65 -5.48 -1.76
C PRO A 9 0.74 -5.96 -0.31
N HIS A 10 -0.30 -6.62 0.18
CA HIS A 10 -0.34 -7.17 1.53
C HIS A 10 -0.75 -8.65 1.64
N PRO A 11 -0.40 -9.55 0.70
CA PRO A 11 -0.66 -10.98 0.90
C PRO A 11 0.18 -11.47 2.08
N PRO A 12 -0.39 -12.25 3.03
CA PRO A 12 0.38 -12.80 4.15
C PRO A 12 1.61 -13.59 3.68
N LEU A 13 1.51 -14.26 2.53
CA LEU A 13 2.58 -15.06 1.94
C LEU A 13 3.85 -14.27 1.58
N ILE A 14 3.81 -12.93 1.52
CA ILE A 14 5.02 -12.13 1.34
C ILE A 14 6.03 -12.37 2.48
N VAL A 15 5.56 -12.75 3.67
CA VAL A 15 6.37 -13.15 4.81
C VAL A 15 6.91 -14.57 4.57
N PRO A 16 8.24 -14.77 4.45
CA PRO A 16 8.83 -16.07 4.13
C PRO A 16 8.42 -17.22 5.06
N GLU A 17 8.24 -16.92 6.35
CA GLU A 17 7.82 -17.87 7.38
C GLU A 17 6.41 -18.44 7.12
N LEU A 18 5.56 -17.70 6.42
CA LEU A 18 4.21 -18.13 6.01
C LEU A 18 4.23 -18.92 4.69
N ALA A 19 5.14 -18.58 3.77
CA ALA A 19 5.26 -19.26 2.48
C ALA A 19 6.08 -20.57 2.54
N GLY A 20 6.92 -20.75 3.55
CA GLY A 20 7.71 -21.97 3.73
C GLY A 20 8.58 -22.28 2.51
N ALA A 21 8.45 -23.48 1.94
CA ALA A 21 9.22 -23.90 0.77
C ALA A 21 8.90 -23.09 -0.51
N ALA A 22 7.71 -22.45 -0.58
CA ALA A 22 7.30 -21.60 -1.69
C ALA A 22 7.81 -20.15 -1.54
N ALA A 23 8.48 -19.81 -0.44
CA ALA A 23 8.95 -18.44 -0.21
C ALA A 23 9.70 -17.84 -1.42
N PRO A 24 10.63 -18.53 -2.11
CA PRO A 24 11.34 -17.96 -3.26
C PRO A 24 10.45 -17.48 -4.41
N GLU A 25 9.20 -17.95 -4.53
CA GLU A 25 8.25 -17.49 -5.56
C GLU A 25 7.95 -15.98 -5.46
N LEU A 26 8.13 -15.39 -4.28
CA LEU A 26 7.90 -13.97 -4.01
C LEU A 26 9.19 -13.16 -3.77
N ASP A 27 10.36 -13.69 -4.15
CA ASP A 27 11.63 -12.96 -3.96
C ASP A 27 11.65 -11.64 -4.74
N ASP A 28 11.25 -11.66 -6.02
CA ASP A 28 11.20 -10.45 -6.85
C ASP A 28 10.21 -9.42 -6.29
N LEU A 29 9.05 -9.88 -5.79
CA LEU A 29 8.07 -9.01 -5.13
C LEU A 29 8.66 -8.34 -3.88
N ARG A 30 9.38 -9.11 -3.04
CA ARG A 30 10.05 -8.58 -1.85
C ARG A 30 11.17 -7.61 -2.19
N VAL A 31 11.93 -7.87 -3.25
CA VAL A 31 12.98 -6.95 -3.75
C VAL A 31 12.36 -5.63 -4.15
N ALA A 32 11.25 -5.66 -4.91
CA ALA A 32 10.52 -4.45 -5.30
C ALA A 32 9.98 -3.69 -4.07
N CYS A 33 9.36 -4.38 -3.11
CA CYS A 33 8.87 -3.75 -1.88
C CYS A 33 10.02 -3.10 -1.09
N ALA A 34 11.18 -3.76 -1.00
CA ALA A 34 12.35 -3.22 -0.32
C ALA A 34 12.86 -1.92 -0.98
N GLU A 35 12.80 -1.81 -2.31
CA GLU A 35 13.14 -0.57 -3.01
C GLU A 35 12.15 0.57 -2.68
N VAL A 36 10.86 0.28 -2.61
CA VAL A 36 9.85 1.27 -2.17
C VAL A 36 10.15 1.75 -0.75
N ILE A 37 10.38 0.84 0.19
CA ILE A 37 10.65 1.21 1.59
C ILE A 37 11.87 2.12 1.70
N ARG A 38 12.97 1.78 1.02
CA ARG A 38 14.18 2.63 0.99
C ARG A 38 13.88 3.99 0.38
N SER A 39 13.17 4.05 -0.74
CA SER A 39 12.81 5.30 -1.40
C SER A 39 11.96 6.21 -0.52
N LEU A 40 11.08 5.67 0.33
CA LEU A 40 10.27 6.46 1.27
C LEU A 40 11.13 7.07 2.38
N VAL A 41 12.09 6.31 2.92
CA VAL A 41 13.01 6.77 3.98
C VAL A 41 14.04 7.75 3.42
N ASP A 42 14.62 7.47 2.25
CA ASP A 42 15.56 8.36 1.56
C ASP A 42 14.92 9.71 1.17
N GLY A 43 13.58 9.74 1.10
CA GLY A 43 12.79 10.94 0.98
C GLY A 43 12.84 11.85 2.21
N ASP A 44 13.54 11.48 3.28
CA ASP A 44 13.72 12.24 4.54
C ASP A 44 12.43 12.87 5.06
N PRO A 45 11.35 12.09 5.28
CA PRO A 45 10.07 12.63 5.72
C PRO A 45 10.07 12.91 7.23
N ASP A 46 9.32 13.91 7.66
CA ASP A 46 9.04 14.13 9.09
C ASP A 46 8.03 13.10 9.62
N LEU A 47 7.17 12.59 8.73
CA LEU A 47 6.11 11.62 9.04
C LEU A 47 5.96 10.63 7.88
N LEU A 48 6.03 9.33 8.18
CA LEU A 48 5.67 8.25 7.26
C LEU A 48 4.33 7.66 7.69
N VAL A 49 3.34 7.76 6.81
CA VAL A 49 2.00 7.21 7.03
C VAL A 49 1.84 5.93 6.22
N VAL A 50 1.39 4.85 6.88
CA VAL A 50 0.99 3.61 6.20
C VAL A 50 -0.52 3.57 6.17
N VAL A 51 -1.13 3.49 4.99
CA VAL A 51 -2.58 3.36 4.82
C VAL A 51 -2.90 2.00 4.22
N GLY A 52 -3.96 1.35 4.70
CA GLY A 52 -4.38 0.05 4.18
C GLY A 52 -5.83 -0.28 4.47
N PRO A 53 -6.42 -1.21 3.71
CA PRO A 53 -7.79 -1.70 3.94
C PRO A 53 -7.90 -2.44 5.28
N ALA A 54 -9.05 -2.34 5.93
CA ALA A 54 -9.38 -3.09 7.13
C ALA A 54 -10.90 -3.33 7.24
N GLU A 55 -11.33 -4.10 8.23
CA GLU A 55 -12.76 -4.27 8.54
C GLU A 55 -13.41 -2.97 9.05
N SER A 56 -12.65 -2.13 9.75
CA SER A 56 -13.12 -0.85 10.30
C SER A 56 -12.04 0.21 10.22
N SER A 57 -12.42 1.46 9.96
CA SER A 57 -11.51 2.59 9.92
C SER A 57 -10.98 2.93 11.32
N ALA A 58 -9.68 3.15 11.44
CA ALA A 58 -9.02 3.51 12.70
C ALA A 58 -7.63 4.11 12.45
N THR A 59 -7.20 4.99 13.33
CA THR A 59 -5.84 5.52 13.36
C THR A 59 -5.07 4.88 14.50
N TYR A 60 -3.85 4.40 14.23
CA TYR A 60 -2.97 3.82 15.22
C TYR A 60 -1.65 4.61 15.33
N PRO A 61 -1.09 4.71 16.55
CA PRO A 61 0.20 5.35 16.78
C PRO A 61 1.36 4.55 16.16
N GLY A 62 2.51 5.19 15.99
CA GLY A 62 3.69 4.60 15.37
C GLY A 62 4.30 3.39 16.08
N ASP A 63 3.98 3.19 17.36
CA ASP A 63 4.41 2.03 18.16
C ASP A 63 3.43 0.85 18.13
N ALA A 64 2.28 0.99 17.44
CA ALA A 64 1.29 -0.07 17.30
C ALA A 64 1.87 -1.29 16.60
N ALA A 65 1.60 -2.47 17.15
CA ALA A 65 2.13 -3.73 16.64
C ALA A 65 1.05 -4.54 15.91
N GLY A 66 1.49 -5.53 15.14
CA GLY A 66 0.63 -6.52 14.50
C GLY A 66 1.21 -7.93 14.60
N THR A 67 0.42 -8.93 14.23
CA THR A 67 0.83 -10.34 14.30
C THR A 67 0.35 -11.13 13.09
N MET A 68 1.18 -12.09 12.66
CA MET A 68 0.84 -13.07 11.64
C MET A 68 0.22 -14.35 12.21
N GLY A 69 -0.05 -14.39 13.53
CA GLY A 69 -0.60 -15.54 14.24
C GLY A 69 -1.88 -16.11 13.61
N PRO A 70 -2.87 -15.30 13.18
CA PRO A 70 -4.08 -15.80 12.50
C PRO A 70 -3.82 -16.58 11.21
N TRP A 71 -2.66 -16.38 10.57
CA TRP A 71 -2.24 -17.09 9.37
C TRP A 71 -1.25 -18.23 9.64
N GLY A 72 -0.97 -18.52 10.92
CA GLY A 72 -0.23 -19.70 11.34
C GLY A 72 1.27 -19.49 11.58
N ALA A 73 1.77 -18.24 11.56
CA ALA A 73 3.17 -17.93 11.86
C ALA A 73 3.30 -17.05 13.11
N ASP A 74 4.20 -17.42 14.02
CA ASP A 74 4.57 -16.59 15.18
C ASP A 74 5.56 -15.48 14.76
N VAL A 75 5.11 -14.63 13.83
CA VAL A 75 5.83 -13.45 13.38
C VAL A 75 5.06 -12.23 13.87
N ARG A 76 5.79 -11.30 14.50
CA ARG A 76 5.28 -10.01 14.94
C ARG A 76 5.92 -8.89 14.14
N ALA A 77 5.15 -7.83 13.92
CA ALA A 77 5.67 -6.55 13.47
C ALA A 77 5.46 -5.56 14.61
N GLY A 78 6.53 -5.00 15.14
CA GLY A 78 6.50 -4.16 16.36
C GLY A 78 6.55 -4.93 17.68
N ARG A 79 6.58 -4.15 18.77
CA ARG A 79 6.87 -4.66 20.11
C ARG A 79 5.68 -4.58 21.09
N GLY A 80 4.63 -3.85 20.74
CA GLY A 80 3.43 -3.65 21.56
C GLY A 80 2.38 -4.77 21.46
N GLU A 81 1.18 -4.48 21.97
CA GLU A 81 0.00 -5.32 21.77
C GLU A 81 -0.36 -5.36 20.29
N PRO A 82 -0.57 -6.55 19.68
CA PRO A 82 -0.90 -6.66 18.27
C PRO A 82 -2.34 -6.20 18.01
N VAL A 83 -2.49 -4.97 17.53
CA VAL A 83 -3.77 -4.32 17.23
C VAL A 83 -3.95 -3.96 15.75
N LEU A 84 -2.87 -4.01 14.96
CA LEU A 84 -2.91 -3.66 13.55
C LEU A 84 -3.65 -4.73 12.72
N PRO A 85 -4.51 -4.33 11.76
CA PRO A 85 -5.04 -5.25 10.74
C PRO A 85 -3.93 -5.77 9.82
N LEU A 86 -4.23 -6.78 9.00
CA LEU A 86 -3.25 -7.44 8.13
C LEU A 86 -2.46 -6.46 7.26
N SER A 87 -3.15 -5.57 6.54
CA SER A 87 -2.53 -4.61 5.61
C SER A 87 -1.46 -3.75 6.29
N LEU A 88 -1.77 -3.22 7.47
CA LEU A 88 -0.87 -2.39 8.27
C LEU A 88 0.21 -3.22 8.98
N THR A 89 -0.10 -4.46 9.37
CA THR A 89 0.89 -5.40 9.90
C THR A 89 1.97 -5.72 8.87
N ILE A 90 1.57 -5.97 7.62
CA ILE A 90 2.51 -6.19 6.51
C ILE A 90 3.31 -4.93 6.21
N GLY A 91 2.65 -3.77 6.14
CA GLY A 91 3.35 -2.48 5.94
C GLY A 91 4.39 -2.22 7.03
N ARG A 92 4.06 -2.48 8.30
CA ARG A 92 5.01 -2.41 9.42
C ARG A 92 6.15 -3.42 9.29
N TRP A 93 5.84 -4.67 8.92
CA TRP A 93 6.84 -5.71 8.70
C TRP A 93 7.82 -5.34 7.57
N LEU A 94 7.33 -4.75 6.48
CA LEU A 94 8.17 -4.25 5.39
C LEU A 94 9.10 -3.13 5.85
N LEU A 95 8.59 -2.17 6.63
CA LEU A 95 9.38 -1.09 7.21
C LEU A 95 10.50 -1.65 8.11
N GLU A 96 10.16 -2.51 9.07
CA GLU A 96 11.14 -3.09 10.01
C GLU A 96 12.19 -3.97 9.32
N ARG A 97 11.84 -4.59 8.19
CA ARG A 97 12.73 -5.49 7.46
C ARG A 97 13.65 -4.77 6.46
N TYR A 98 13.18 -3.69 5.85
CA TYR A 98 13.84 -3.09 4.68
C TYR A 98 14.27 -1.65 4.84
N ALA A 99 13.85 -0.97 5.92
CA ALA A 99 14.41 0.34 6.25
C ALA A 99 15.93 0.22 6.52
N PRO A 100 16.75 1.19 6.08
CA PRO A 100 18.19 1.16 6.30
C PRO A 100 18.60 1.04 7.79
N ASP A 101 17.88 1.76 8.67
CA ASP A 101 18.03 1.70 10.12
C ASP A 101 16.64 1.61 10.78
N PRO A 102 16.22 0.45 11.28
CA PRO A 102 14.92 0.27 11.94
C PRO A 102 14.78 1.05 13.26
N ASP A 103 15.89 1.45 13.89
CA ASP A 103 15.88 2.23 15.14
C ASP A 103 15.83 3.74 14.86
N ASP A 104 16.03 4.18 13.61
CA ASP A 104 16.00 5.58 13.15
C ASP A 104 14.96 5.81 12.04
N LEU A 105 13.76 5.27 12.24
CA LEU A 105 12.62 5.56 11.37
C LEU A 105 12.04 6.96 11.67
N PRO A 106 11.50 7.66 10.65
CA PRO A 106 10.71 8.86 10.87
C PRO A 106 9.48 8.56 11.74
N ALA A 107 8.80 9.61 12.23
CA ALA A 107 7.56 9.40 12.97
C ALA A 107 6.58 8.56 12.13
N LEU A 108 5.99 7.54 12.74
CA LEU A 108 5.07 6.62 12.07
C LEU A 108 3.62 6.89 12.47
N ARG A 109 2.71 6.72 11.52
CA ARG A 109 1.26 6.63 11.77
C ARG A 109 0.65 5.58 10.85
N PHE A 110 -0.30 4.80 11.38
CA PHE A 110 -1.00 3.79 10.60
C PHE A 110 -2.48 4.16 10.49
N GLU A 111 -3.01 4.11 9.27
CA GLU A 111 -4.39 4.46 8.94
C GLU A 111 -5.10 3.25 8.33
N ALA A 112 -5.97 2.61 9.11
CA ALA A 112 -6.89 1.59 8.63
C ALA A 112 -8.09 2.27 7.98
N VAL A 113 -8.49 1.78 6.81
CA VAL A 113 -9.65 2.32 6.07
C VAL A 113 -10.62 1.18 5.75
N ALA A 114 -11.85 1.28 6.26
CA ALA A 114 -12.90 0.30 6.03
C ALA A 114 -13.18 0.13 4.54
N ALA A 115 -13.37 -1.10 4.06
CA ALA A 115 -13.55 -1.41 2.64
C ALA A 115 -14.77 -0.71 2.00
N ASP A 116 -15.77 -0.29 2.79
CA ASP A 116 -16.97 0.43 2.37
C ASP A 116 -16.85 1.96 2.45
N THR A 117 -15.68 2.49 2.83
CA THR A 117 -15.42 3.94 2.93
C THR A 117 -15.69 4.62 1.59
N SER A 118 -16.47 5.70 1.60
CA SER A 118 -16.85 6.40 0.37
C SER A 118 -15.62 7.01 -0.34
N PRO A 119 -15.64 7.18 -1.68
CA PRO A 119 -14.56 7.87 -2.39
C PRO A 119 -14.27 9.27 -1.84
N ASP A 120 -15.30 10.01 -1.42
CA ASP A 120 -15.16 11.35 -0.84
C ASP A 120 -14.42 11.32 0.50
N ASP A 121 -14.71 10.34 1.35
CA ASP A 121 -14.04 10.16 2.64
C ASP A 121 -12.59 9.68 2.46
N CYS A 122 -12.33 8.75 1.52
CA CYS A 122 -10.98 8.39 1.11
C CYS A 122 -10.19 9.63 0.65
N ALA A 123 -10.83 10.48 -0.16
CA ALA A 123 -10.20 11.70 -0.65
C ALA A 123 -9.95 12.72 0.47
N ALA A 124 -10.88 12.87 1.41
CA ALA A 124 -10.71 13.74 2.58
C ALA A 124 -9.53 13.27 3.45
N LEU A 125 -9.41 11.96 3.68
CA LEU A 125 -8.30 11.37 4.43
C LEU A 125 -6.96 11.60 3.72
N GLY A 126 -6.88 11.34 2.40
CA GLY A 126 -5.66 11.57 1.62
C GLY A 126 -5.18 13.02 1.68
N ARG A 127 -6.09 13.98 1.54
CA ARG A 127 -5.76 15.40 1.71
C ARG A 127 -5.30 15.74 3.13
N GLY A 128 -5.93 15.17 4.15
CA GLY A 128 -5.53 15.33 5.54
C GLY A 128 -4.13 14.78 5.81
N ILE A 129 -3.81 13.61 5.27
CA ILE A 129 -2.48 12.98 5.37
C ILE A 129 -1.41 13.87 4.75
N ALA A 130 -1.60 14.35 3.51
CA ALA A 130 -0.59 15.17 2.82
C ALA A 130 -0.23 16.47 3.55
N ARG A 131 -1.15 16.98 4.41
CA ARG A 131 -1.00 18.21 5.20
C ARG A 131 -0.61 17.97 6.66
N SER A 132 -0.40 16.71 7.06
CA SER A 132 -0.20 16.36 8.48
C SER A 132 1.21 16.62 9.02
N ALA A 133 2.18 16.87 8.15
CA ALA A 133 3.52 17.33 8.48
C ALA A 133 4.11 18.16 7.32
N ASP A 134 5.26 18.79 7.54
CA ASP A 134 5.97 19.55 6.51
C ASP A 134 6.40 18.62 5.37
N ARG A 135 7.00 17.46 5.68
CA ARG A 135 7.40 16.41 4.74
C ARG A 135 6.75 15.08 5.10
N VAL A 136 5.82 14.63 4.26
CA VAL A 136 5.06 13.40 4.46
C VAL A 136 5.47 12.36 3.43
N ALA A 137 5.77 11.14 3.88
CA ALA A 137 5.83 9.96 3.04
C ALA A 137 4.57 9.12 3.23
N LEU A 138 4.04 8.52 2.16
CA LEU A 138 2.84 7.68 2.21
C LEU A 138 3.11 6.28 1.62
N LEU A 139 2.88 5.24 2.40
CA LEU A 139 2.87 3.85 1.93
C LEU A 139 1.41 3.37 1.84
N ALA A 140 0.91 3.14 0.63
CA ALA A 140 -0.39 2.54 0.39
C ALA A 140 -0.27 1.02 0.26
N MET A 141 -0.91 0.32 1.19
CA MET A 141 -0.98 -1.15 1.24
C MET A 141 -2.26 -1.60 0.54
N GLY A 142 -2.16 -2.38 -0.53
CA GLY A 142 -3.33 -2.77 -1.29
C GLY A 142 -3.03 -3.78 -2.40
N ASP A 143 -3.96 -4.72 -2.60
CA ASP A 143 -3.89 -5.71 -3.67
C ASP A 143 -4.84 -5.31 -4.81
N GLY A 144 -4.57 -5.79 -6.01
CA GLY A 144 -5.47 -5.77 -7.15
C GLY A 144 -6.61 -6.80 -7.00
N SER A 145 -7.17 -7.23 -8.12
CA SER A 145 -8.30 -8.18 -8.11
C SER A 145 -7.83 -9.57 -7.70
N ALA A 146 -8.62 -10.23 -6.83
CA ALA A 146 -8.48 -11.65 -6.50
C ALA A 146 -9.36 -12.57 -7.37
N ARG A 147 -9.73 -12.14 -8.59
CA ARG A 147 -10.64 -12.84 -9.53
C ARG A 147 -10.08 -13.01 -10.95
N LEU A 148 -8.75 -13.01 -11.10
CA LEU A 148 -8.07 -12.97 -12.41
C LEU A 148 -8.07 -14.30 -13.19
N THR A 149 -8.18 -15.43 -12.49
CA THR A 149 -8.03 -16.77 -13.08
C THR A 149 -8.98 -17.76 -12.39
N GLU A 150 -9.19 -18.94 -12.98
CA GLU A 150 -9.97 -20.02 -12.34
C GLU A 150 -9.37 -20.51 -11.02
N LYS A 151 -8.08 -20.27 -10.79
CA LYS A 151 -7.37 -20.62 -9.55
C LYS A 151 -7.33 -19.48 -8.53
N SER A 152 -7.81 -18.30 -8.91
CA SER A 152 -7.85 -17.15 -8.02
C SER A 152 -8.81 -17.41 -6.84
N PRO A 153 -8.57 -16.82 -5.66
CA PRO A 153 -9.42 -17.03 -4.48
C PRO A 153 -10.91 -16.77 -4.72
N GLY A 154 -11.24 -15.72 -5.50
CA GLY A 154 -12.62 -15.36 -5.84
C GLY A 154 -13.13 -15.94 -7.16
N TYR A 155 -12.39 -16.89 -7.76
CA TYR A 155 -12.63 -17.46 -9.09
C TYR A 155 -12.64 -16.42 -10.22
N LEU A 156 -12.52 -16.88 -11.47
CA LEU A 156 -12.45 -16.00 -12.64
C LEU A 156 -13.71 -15.13 -12.77
N HIS A 157 -13.52 -13.83 -12.97
CA HIS A 157 -14.55 -12.90 -13.42
C HIS A 157 -14.13 -12.27 -14.77
N PRO A 158 -15.03 -12.15 -15.75
CA PRO A 158 -14.69 -11.61 -17.08
C PRO A 158 -14.12 -10.18 -17.05
N ASP A 159 -14.57 -9.36 -16.11
CA ASP A 159 -14.12 -7.97 -15.97
C ASP A 159 -12.90 -7.79 -15.06
N ALA A 160 -12.41 -8.87 -14.41
CA ALA A 160 -11.32 -8.76 -13.44
C ALA A 160 -10.00 -8.33 -14.08
N VAL A 161 -9.62 -8.95 -15.21
CA VAL A 161 -8.35 -8.64 -15.89
C VAL A 161 -8.33 -7.19 -16.39
N PRO A 162 -9.31 -6.71 -17.18
CA PRO A 162 -9.30 -5.32 -17.65
C PRO A 162 -9.29 -4.28 -16.51
N TYR A 163 -10.01 -4.55 -15.42
CA TYR A 163 -10.04 -3.63 -14.27
C TYR A 163 -8.73 -3.64 -13.48
N ASN A 164 -8.11 -4.82 -13.32
CA ASN A 164 -6.81 -4.95 -12.67
C ASN A 164 -5.70 -4.28 -13.48
N ASP A 165 -5.69 -4.47 -14.80
CA ASP A 165 -4.72 -3.84 -15.71
C ASP A 165 -4.85 -2.31 -15.64
N MET A 166 -6.08 -1.77 -15.61
CA MET A 166 -6.32 -0.33 -15.41
C MET A 166 -5.72 0.18 -14.09
N ILE A 167 -5.89 -0.56 -12.98
CA ILE A 167 -5.30 -0.19 -11.68
C ILE A 167 -3.78 -0.19 -11.77
N GLY A 168 -3.18 -1.25 -12.34
CA GLY A 168 -1.74 -1.39 -12.50
C GLY A 168 -1.14 -0.27 -13.34
N GLU A 169 -1.75 0.03 -14.49
CA GLU A 169 -1.36 1.14 -15.37
C GLU A 169 -1.47 2.49 -14.67
N ALA A 170 -2.56 2.74 -13.94
CA ALA A 170 -2.75 3.98 -13.19
C ALA A 170 -1.71 4.15 -12.06
N ILE A 171 -1.39 3.07 -11.34
CA ILE A 171 -0.33 3.06 -10.32
C ILE A 171 1.04 3.31 -10.95
N ALA A 172 1.34 2.65 -12.06
CA ALA A 172 2.60 2.78 -12.78
C ALA A 172 2.81 4.21 -13.32
N ALA A 173 1.75 4.83 -13.85
CA ALA A 173 1.78 6.15 -14.45
C ALA A 173 1.60 7.32 -13.45
N GLY A 174 1.23 7.04 -12.20
CA GLY A 174 0.86 8.09 -11.26
C GLY A 174 -0.47 8.76 -11.61
N GLU A 175 -1.37 8.05 -12.29
CA GLU A 175 -2.61 8.59 -12.84
C GLU A 175 -3.70 8.66 -11.76
N THR A 176 -3.62 9.71 -10.95
CA THR A 176 -4.51 9.91 -9.78
C THR A 176 -6.00 9.97 -10.13
N GLY A 177 -6.37 10.44 -11.33
CA GLY A 177 -7.77 10.51 -11.75
C GLY A 177 -8.43 9.13 -11.83
N LEU A 178 -7.76 8.17 -12.49
CA LEU A 178 -8.28 6.81 -12.61
C LEU A 178 -8.40 6.11 -11.25
N LEU A 179 -7.44 6.32 -10.35
CA LEU A 179 -7.49 5.78 -9.00
C LEU A 179 -8.59 6.42 -8.16
N ALA A 180 -8.80 7.74 -8.28
CA ALA A 180 -9.88 8.45 -7.61
C ALA A 180 -11.27 7.95 -8.07
N ASP A 181 -11.42 7.67 -9.36
CA ASP A 181 -12.69 7.27 -10.00
C ASP A 181 -13.00 5.77 -9.87
N MET A 182 -12.19 4.99 -9.14
CA MET A 182 -12.47 3.58 -8.88
C MET A 182 -13.86 3.39 -8.25
N ASP A 183 -14.76 2.76 -8.99
CA ASP A 183 -16.13 2.48 -8.54
C ASP A 183 -16.14 1.47 -7.37
N PRO A 184 -16.75 1.82 -6.21
CA PRO A 184 -16.79 0.93 -5.05
C PRO A 184 -17.46 -0.42 -5.30
N ALA A 185 -18.57 -0.44 -6.05
CA ALA A 185 -19.31 -1.68 -6.30
C ALA A 185 -18.54 -2.61 -7.24
N MET A 186 -17.89 -2.07 -8.27
CA MET A 186 -17.03 -2.83 -9.17
C MET A 186 -15.81 -3.40 -8.43
N ALA A 187 -15.14 -2.58 -7.61
CA ALA A 187 -14.01 -3.04 -6.81
C ALA A 187 -14.41 -4.15 -5.82
N GLU A 188 -15.59 -4.04 -5.20
CA GLU A 188 -16.16 -5.08 -4.34
C GLU A 188 -16.46 -6.36 -5.11
N GLU A 189 -17.17 -6.27 -6.25
CA GLU A 189 -17.50 -7.41 -7.11
C GLU A 189 -16.23 -8.14 -7.57
N LEU A 190 -15.18 -7.39 -7.92
CA LEU A 190 -13.91 -7.92 -8.43
C LEU A 190 -12.91 -8.31 -7.33
N TRP A 191 -13.29 -8.17 -6.06
CA TRP A 191 -12.44 -8.46 -4.89
C TRP A 191 -11.09 -7.71 -4.97
N VAL A 192 -11.15 -6.41 -5.25
CA VAL A 192 -9.97 -5.54 -5.24
C VAL A 192 -9.66 -5.13 -3.81
N GLY A 193 -8.58 -5.66 -3.26
CA GLY A 193 -8.20 -5.43 -1.87
C GLY A 193 -7.75 -3.99 -1.59
N GLY A 194 -7.24 -3.27 -2.59
CA GLY A 194 -6.54 -1.99 -2.39
C GLY A 194 -7.35 -0.71 -2.64
N ARG A 195 -8.62 -0.78 -3.08
CA ARG A 195 -9.39 0.40 -3.56
C ARG A 195 -9.25 1.62 -2.64
N THR A 196 -9.53 1.46 -1.36
CA THR A 196 -9.55 2.58 -0.41
C THR A 196 -8.17 3.20 -0.24
N ALA A 197 -7.13 2.36 -0.10
CA ALA A 197 -5.75 2.83 -0.02
C ALA A 197 -5.30 3.55 -1.30
N PHE A 198 -5.70 3.07 -2.48
CA PHE A 198 -5.37 3.70 -3.76
C PHE A 198 -6.08 5.05 -3.95
N GLN A 199 -7.33 5.18 -3.52
CA GLN A 199 -8.06 6.46 -3.53
C GLN A 199 -7.49 7.48 -2.53
N VAL A 200 -7.06 7.02 -1.35
CA VAL A 200 -6.33 7.86 -0.38
C VAL A 200 -5.01 8.34 -0.98
N LEU A 201 -4.24 7.45 -1.61
CA LEU A 201 -3.00 7.79 -2.30
C LEU A 201 -3.24 8.83 -3.40
N ALA A 202 -4.26 8.62 -4.24
CA ALA A 202 -4.61 9.54 -5.32
C ALA A 202 -4.86 10.96 -4.80
N ALA A 203 -5.69 11.10 -3.76
CA ALA A 203 -6.00 12.39 -3.19
C ALA A 203 -4.81 13.04 -2.46
N ALA A 204 -3.95 12.24 -1.81
CA ALA A 204 -2.72 12.76 -1.20
C ALA A 204 -1.74 13.27 -2.26
N ALA A 205 -1.62 12.58 -3.40
CA ALA A 205 -0.74 12.96 -4.49
C ALA A 205 -1.19 14.23 -5.23
N VAL A 206 -2.50 14.47 -5.36
CA VAL A 206 -3.04 15.73 -5.92
C VAL A 206 -2.67 16.95 -5.06
N GLU A 207 -2.47 16.76 -3.75
CA GLU A 207 -2.04 17.84 -2.84
C GLU A 207 -0.54 18.13 -2.91
N ALA A 208 0.26 17.26 -3.56
CA ALA A 208 1.63 17.62 -3.89
C ALA A 208 1.61 18.71 -4.95
N ALA A 209 2.23 19.86 -4.66
CA ALA A 209 2.30 21.02 -5.57
C ALA A 209 3.27 20.81 -6.74
N GLU A 210 3.62 19.56 -7.04
CA GLU A 210 4.85 19.16 -7.70
C GLU A 210 4.57 18.06 -8.74
N LYS A 211 5.46 17.95 -9.72
CA LYS A 211 5.37 16.90 -10.73
C LYS A 211 5.62 15.56 -10.04
N CYS A 212 4.67 14.64 -10.18
CA CYS A 212 4.84 13.25 -9.81
C CYS A 212 5.75 12.55 -10.84
N VAL A 213 6.79 11.90 -10.36
CA VAL A 213 7.58 10.91 -11.12
C VAL A 213 7.29 9.55 -10.52
N SER A 214 6.64 8.68 -11.28
CA SER A 214 6.28 7.33 -10.88
C SER A 214 7.13 6.28 -11.60
N GLY A 215 7.31 5.12 -10.96
CA GLY A 215 7.92 3.95 -11.58
C GLY A 215 7.38 2.66 -10.98
N ALA A 216 6.82 1.80 -11.83
CA ALA A 216 6.45 0.44 -11.46
C ALA A 216 7.71 -0.42 -11.29
N LEU A 217 7.70 -1.23 -10.24
CA LEU A 217 8.78 -2.15 -9.87
C LEU A 217 8.31 -3.61 -9.91
N TYR A 218 7.01 -3.85 -9.76
CA TYR A 218 6.39 -5.17 -9.87
C TYR A 218 4.91 -5.03 -10.28
N ASP A 219 4.49 -5.87 -11.22
CA ASP A 219 3.09 -6.02 -11.64
C ASP A 219 2.91 -7.47 -12.14
N ASP A 220 2.34 -8.33 -11.28
CA ASP A 220 2.08 -9.73 -11.59
C ASP A 220 1.01 -10.31 -10.66
N ALA A 221 0.54 -11.53 -10.93
CA ALA A 221 -0.47 -12.23 -10.17
C ALA A 221 -0.10 -13.69 -9.89
N PRO A 222 0.97 -13.98 -9.12
CA PRO A 222 1.51 -15.34 -8.94
C PRO A 222 0.50 -16.31 -8.30
N TYR A 223 -0.47 -15.79 -7.53
CA TYR A 223 -1.55 -16.57 -6.92
C TYR A 223 -2.94 -16.22 -7.46
N GLY A 224 -3.00 -15.64 -8.67
CA GLY A 224 -4.25 -15.17 -9.26
C GLY A 224 -4.84 -13.93 -8.57
N VAL A 225 -4.03 -13.22 -7.78
CA VAL A 225 -4.33 -11.94 -7.15
C VAL A 225 -3.36 -10.91 -7.70
N GLY A 226 -3.85 -9.78 -8.21
CA GLY A 226 -2.97 -8.72 -8.72
C GLY A 226 -2.12 -8.11 -7.62
N TYR A 227 -0.81 -8.05 -7.80
CA TYR A 227 0.12 -7.41 -6.89
C TYR A 227 0.88 -6.31 -7.60
N PHE A 228 0.80 -5.09 -7.05
CA PHE A 228 1.44 -3.92 -7.61
C PHE A 228 2.48 -3.39 -6.64
N VAL A 229 3.67 -3.05 -7.15
CA VAL A 229 4.68 -2.30 -6.41
C VAL A 229 5.14 -1.14 -7.27
N ALA A 230 5.02 0.07 -6.74
CA ALA A 230 5.47 1.28 -7.41
C ALA A 230 5.98 2.30 -6.41
N ARG A 231 6.93 3.13 -6.86
CA ARG A 231 7.42 4.30 -6.14
C ARG A 231 7.03 5.57 -6.85
N TRP A 232 6.59 6.55 -6.11
CA TRP A 232 6.25 7.89 -6.58
C TRP A 232 7.10 8.90 -5.81
N SER A 233 7.77 9.80 -6.53
CA SER A 233 8.50 10.92 -5.95
C SER A 233 7.93 12.24 -6.46
N PHE A 234 7.92 13.25 -5.60
CA PHE A 234 7.41 14.57 -5.92
C PHE A 234 8.62 15.51 -5.98
N GLU A 235 8.89 16.04 -7.18
CA GLU A 235 10.06 16.92 -7.40
C GLU A 235 9.73 18.38 -7.10
N ARG A 236 10.49 18.99 -6.19
CA ARG A 236 10.48 20.44 -5.99
C ARG A 236 10.83 21.13 -7.29
N THR A 237 9.83 21.70 -7.96
CA THR A 237 10.06 22.76 -8.93
C THR A 237 10.69 23.92 -8.16
N ARG A 238 12.02 24.03 -8.20
CA ARG A 238 12.68 25.24 -7.69
C ARG A 238 12.09 26.43 -8.44
N PRO A 239 11.59 27.47 -7.76
CA PRO A 239 11.25 28.69 -8.46
C PRO A 239 12.51 29.21 -9.15
N LEU A 240 12.38 29.53 -10.45
CA LEU A 240 13.42 30.19 -11.24
C LEU A 240 13.74 31.58 -10.68
#